data_AF-A0A382P9J3-F1
#
_entry.id   AF-A0A382P9J3-F1
#
_cell.length_a   1.000
_cell.length_b   1.000
_cell.length_c   1.000
_cell.angle_alpha   90.00
_cell.angle_beta   90.00
_cell.angle_gamma   90.00
#
_symmetry.space_group_name_H-M   'P 1'
#
loop_
_entity.id
_entity.type
_entity.pdbx_description
1 polymer ?
#
loop_
_entity_poly.entity_id
_entity_poly.type
_entity_poly.pdbx_seq_one_letter_code
_entity_poly.pdbx_strand_id
1 'polypeptide(L)'
;MNFKKCLLVIDKKVPKKSLEKIFFLLKNKSRFTYFFNSSEINKSQKTANKLLDILLKNNFHRNDCLISIGGGITGDVSSFAASIFKRGIKFINIP
;
A
#
# COMPACT_ATOMS: atom_id res chain seq x y z
N MET A 1 4.95 13.98 6.02
CA MET A 1 6.02 13.03 5.62
C MET A 1 6.53 13.38 4.23
N ASN A 2 7.84 13.37 4.00
CA ASN A 2 8.42 13.59 2.67
C ASN A 2 8.73 12.23 1.99
N PHE A 3 8.16 11.98 0.82
CA PHE A 3 8.44 10.85 -0.06
C PHE A 3 8.18 11.22 -1.53
N LYS A 4 8.79 10.51 -2.49
CA LYS A 4 8.62 10.76 -3.93
C LYS A 4 7.63 9.77 -4.56
N LYS A 5 7.77 8.47 -4.26
CA LYS A 5 6.85 7.42 -4.73
C LYS A 5 5.95 6.93 -3.61
N CYS A 6 4.73 6.54 -3.95
CA CYS A 6 3.85 5.80 -3.06
C CYS A 6 3.13 4.64 -3.75
N LEU A 7 3.02 3.52 -3.04
CA LEU A 7 2.18 2.39 -3.41
C LEU A 7 0.91 2.42 -2.56
N LEU A 8 -0.26 2.53 -3.18
CA LEU A 8 -1.55 2.48 -2.53
C LEU A 8 -2.10 1.06 -2.64
N VAL A 9 -2.25 0.39 -1.51
CA VAL A 9 -2.91 -0.90 -1.37
C VAL A 9 -4.35 -0.64 -0.97
N ILE A 10 -5.26 -0.78 -1.93
CA ILE A 10 -6.66 -0.34 -1.78
C ILE A 10 -7.55 -1.57 -1.71
N ASP A 11 -8.31 -1.70 -0.63
CA ASP A 11 -9.36 -2.71 -0.55
C ASP A 11 -10.47 -2.39 -1.58
N LYS A 12 -10.85 -3.38 -2.38
CA LYS A 12 -11.92 -3.28 -3.38
C LYS A 12 -13.27 -2.82 -2.78
N LYS A 13 -13.50 -3.04 -1.49
CA LYS A 13 -14.71 -2.61 -0.78
C LYS A 13 -14.73 -1.11 -0.45
N VAL A 14 -13.62 -0.39 -0.61
CA VAL A 14 -13.53 1.04 -0.26
C VAL A 14 -14.32 1.88 -1.27
N PRO A 15 -15.18 2.82 -0.81
CA PRO A 15 -15.92 3.71 -1.68
C PRO A 15 -15.03 4.62 -2.54
N LYS A 16 -15.40 4.78 -3.82
CA LYS A 16 -14.67 5.64 -4.78
C LYS A 16 -14.52 7.09 -4.31
N LYS A 17 -15.55 7.65 -3.66
CA LYS A 17 -15.54 9.03 -3.13
C LYS A 17 -14.41 9.28 -2.14
N SER A 18 -14.05 8.29 -1.32
CA SER A 18 -12.93 8.39 -0.38
C SER A 18 -11.59 8.36 -1.10
N LEU A 19 -11.48 7.54 -2.16
CA LEU A 19 -10.27 7.44 -2.98
C LEU A 19 -9.99 8.73 -3.76
N GLU A 20 -11.02 9.42 -4.25
CA GLU A 20 -10.87 10.69 -4.97
C GLU A 20 -10.14 11.75 -4.13
N LYS A 21 -10.52 11.89 -2.85
CA LYS A 21 -9.85 12.81 -1.92
C LYS A 21 -8.37 12.45 -1.75
N ILE A 22 -8.07 11.17 -1.58
CA ILE A 22 -6.68 10.69 -1.39
C ILE A 22 -5.85 10.89 -2.66
N PHE A 23 -6.41 10.60 -3.83
CA PHE A 23 -5.74 10.83 -5.11
C PHE A 23 -5.50 12.31 -5.38
N PHE A 24 -6.44 13.18 -5.00
CA PHE A 24 -6.27 14.62 -5.07
C PHE A 24 -5.12 15.11 -4.18
N LEU A 25 -5.04 14.64 -2.93
CA LEU A 25 -3.96 14.96 -2.00
C LEU A 25 -2.58 14.47 -2.48
N LEU A 26 -2.55 13.35 -3.21
CA LEU A 26 -1.32 12.73 -3.71
C LEU A 26 -1.00 13.08 -5.17
N LYS A 27 -1.70 14.05 -5.78
CA LYS A 27 -1.55 14.39 -7.22
C LYS A 27 -0.11 14.75 -7.64
N ASN A 28 0.69 15.30 -6.72
CA ASN A 28 2.07 15.71 -6.96
C ASN A 28 3.11 14.61 -6.68
N LYS A 29 2.69 13.36 -6.46
CA LYS A 29 3.56 12.22 -6.13
C LYS A 29 3.47 11.15 -7.21
N SER A 30 4.54 10.37 -7.39
CA SER A 30 4.54 9.21 -8.28
C SER A 30 3.74 8.09 -7.61
N ARG A 31 2.57 7.80 -8.16
CA ARG A 31 1.55 6.96 -7.52
C ARG A 31 1.42 5.61 -8.23
N PHE A 32 1.49 4.54 -7.46
CA PHE A 32 1.19 3.17 -7.90
C PHE A 32 -0.01 2.64 -7.11
N THR A 33 -0.87 1.86 -7.73
CA THR A 33 -2.07 1.32 -7.08
C THR A 33 -2.15 -0.19 -7.23
N TYR A 34 -2.48 -0.88 -6.15
CA TYR A 34 -2.79 -2.30 -6.12
C TYR A 34 -4.14 -2.51 -5.44
N PHE A 35 -5.10 -3.08 -6.17
CA PHE A 35 -6.41 -3.40 -5.62
C PHE A 35 -6.39 -4.77 -4.94
N PHE A 36 -6.59 -4.77 -3.64
CA PHE A 36 -6.59 -5.95 -2.79
C PHE A 36 -8.02 -6.39 -2.48
N ASN A 37 -8.26 -7.70 -2.45
CA ASN A 37 -9.55 -8.26 -2.05
C ASN A 37 -9.43 -8.80 -0.62
N SER A 38 -9.95 -8.06 0.37
CA SER A 38 -9.83 -8.44 1.78
C SER A 38 -10.62 -9.72 2.09
N SER A 39 -9.88 -10.77 2.43
CA SER A 39 -10.38 -12.02 2.99
C SER A 39 -9.27 -12.68 3.81
N GLU A 40 -9.62 -13.52 4.78
CA GLU A 40 -8.63 -14.21 5.62
C GLU A 40 -7.70 -15.11 4.80
N ILE A 41 -8.22 -15.73 3.74
CA ILE A 41 -7.43 -16.52 2.77
C ILE A 41 -6.36 -15.67 2.09
N ASN A 42 -6.68 -14.41 1.80
CA ASN A 42 -5.75 -13.48 1.17
C ASN A 42 -4.78 -12.84 2.16
N LYS A 43 -4.95 -13.04 3.47
CA LYS A 43 -3.99 -12.69 4.52
C LYS A 43 -2.85 -13.72 4.57
N SER A 44 -2.09 -13.80 3.49
CA SER A 44 -1.04 -14.80 3.32
C SER A 44 0.28 -14.19 2.89
N GLN A 45 1.37 -14.90 3.17
CA GLN A 45 2.72 -14.54 2.72
C GLN A 45 2.79 -14.33 1.21
N LYS A 46 1.98 -15.08 0.44
CA LYS A 46 1.89 -14.93 -1.02
C LYS A 46 1.42 -13.52 -1.42
N THR A 47 0.46 -12.95 -0.71
CA THR A 47 0.00 -11.58 -0.96
C THR A 47 1.07 -10.56 -0.55
N ALA A 48 1.70 -10.74 0.61
CA ALA A 48 2.81 -9.87 1.03
C ALA A 48 3.94 -9.88 0.00
N ASN A 49 4.32 -11.04 -0.52
CA ASN A 49 5.33 -11.18 -1.57
C ASN A 49 4.94 -10.44 -2.86
N LYS A 50 3.65 -10.46 -3.26
CA LYS A 50 3.19 -9.64 -4.40
C LYS A 50 3.39 -8.15 -4.17
N LEU A 51 3.14 -7.65 -2.95
CA LEU A 51 3.40 -6.25 -2.63
C LEU A 51 4.89 -5.93 -2.70
N LEU A 52 5.74 -6.82 -2.16
CA LEU A 52 7.20 -6.70 -2.26
C LEU A 52 7.66 -6.68 -3.73
N ASP A 53 7.13 -7.56 -4.57
CA ASP A 53 7.46 -7.62 -6.00
C ASP A 53 7.11 -6.31 -6.70
N ILE A 54 5.95 -5.72 -6.39
CA ILE A 54 5.55 -4.41 -6.95
C ILE A 54 6.54 -3.32 -6.52
N LEU A 55 6.89 -3.28 -5.24
CA LEU A 55 7.85 -2.30 -4.73
C LEU A 55 9.24 -2.46 -5.36
N LEU A 56 9.72 -3.70 -5.51
CA LEU A 56 11.00 -4.01 -6.13
C LEU A 56 11.01 -3.67 -7.63
N LYS A 57 10.00 -4.13 -8.39
CA LYS A 57 9.89 -3.88 -9.83
C LYS A 57 9.82 -2.39 -10.18
N ASN A 58 9.20 -1.58 -9.32
CA ASN A 58 9.07 -0.14 -9.52
C ASN A 58 10.21 0.68 -8.89
N ASN A 59 11.29 0.02 -8.44
CA ASN A 59 12.45 0.66 -7.80
C ASN A 59 12.05 1.61 -6.66
N PHE A 60 11.27 1.12 -5.69
CA PHE A 60 11.00 1.86 -4.46
C PHE A 60 12.23 1.87 -3.54
N HIS A 61 12.41 2.97 -2.82
CA HIS A 61 13.44 3.16 -1.80
C HIS A 61 12.82 3.19 -0.41
N ARG A 62 13.64 3.04 0.64
CA ARG A 62 13.21 3.14 2.05
C ARG A 62 12.51 4.46 2.39
N ASN A 63 12.85 5.53 1.66
CA ASN A 63 12.29 6.86 1.85
C ASN A 63 10.94 7.07 1.15
N ASP A 64 10.55 6.15 0.27
CA ASP A 64 9.22 6.12 -0.35
C ASP A 64 8.17 5.60 0.65
N CYS A 65 6.92 5.49 0.22
CA CYS A 65 5.82 5.17 1.14
C CYS A 65 4.92 4.05 0.61
N LEU A 66 4.49 3.16 1.50
CA LEU A 66 3.39 2.23 1.27
C LEU A 66 2.18 2.70 2.08
N ILE A 67 1.03 2.82 1.42
CA ILE A 67 -0.20 3.35 2.01
C ILE A 67 -1.28 2.28 1.89
N SER A 68 -1.82 1.79 3.01
CA SER A 68 -3.00 0.93 3.01
C SER A 68 -4.28 1.74 3.16
N ILE A 69 -5.30 1.38 2.38
CA ILE A 69 -6.62 2.02 2.41
C ILE A 69 -7.65 0.90 2.49
N GLY A 70 -8.29 0.75 3.66
CA GLY A 70 -9.29 -0.28 3.95
C GLY A 70 -9.10 -0.92 5.32
N GLY A 71 -9.86 -1.99 5.58
CA GLY A 71 -9.94 -2.59 6.92
C GLY A 71 -8.69 -3.35 7.39
N GLY A 72 -8.80 -3.99 8.55
CA GLY A 72 -7.69 -4.64 9.26
C GLY A 72 -6.88 -5.63 8.42
N ILE A 73 -7.53 -6.49 7.63
CA ILE A 73 -6.83 -7.47 6.78
C ILE A 73 -5.90 -6.78 5.77
N THR A 74 -6.38 -5.72 5.12
CA THR A 74 -5.60 -4.94 4.16
C THR A 74 -4.43 -4.25 4.85
N GLY A 75 -4.67 -3.67 6.03
CA GLY A 75 -3.64 -3.05 6.86
C GLY A 75 -2.58 -4.03 7.34
N ASP A 76 -2.96 -5.23 7.77
CA ASP A 76 -2.06 -6.27 8.28
C ASP A 76 -1.09 -6.74 7.19
N VAL A 77 -1.60 -7.11 6.01
CA VAL A 77 -0.76 -7.57 4.90
C VAL A 77 0.17 -6.45 4.42
N SER A 78 -0.35 -5.24 4.36
CA SER A 78 0.40 -4.07 3.90
C SER A 78 1.49 -3.65 4.88
N SER A 79 1.19 -3.63 6.18
CA SER A 79 2.14 -3.28 7.24
C SER A 79 3.24 -4.32 7.37
N PHE A 80 2.90 -5.60 7.25
CA PHE A 80 3.89 -6.68 7.19
C PHE A 80 4.80 -6.57 5.97
N ALA A 81 4.25 -6.32 4.77
CA ALA A 81 5.08 -6.10 3.59
C ALA A 81 5.97 -4.86 3.74
N ALA A 82 5.45 -3.79 4.35
CA ALA A 82 6.22 -2.57 4.60
C ALA A 82 7.35 -2.76 5.62
N SER A 83 7.13 -3.58 6.67
CA SER A 83 8.16 -3.83 7.69
C SER A 83 9.35 -4.63 7.14
N ILE A 84 9.10 -5.57 6.22
CA ILE A 84 10.14 -6.43 5.65
C ILE A 84 10.77 -5.86 4.36
N PHE A 85 10.10 -4.94 3.64
CA PHE A 85 10.66 -4.33 2.43
C PHE A 85 11.92 -3.53 2.75
N LYS A 86 13.08 -4.00 2.26
CA LYS A 86 14.39 -3.41 2.54
C LYS A 86 14.61 -3.17 4.05
N ARG A 87 14.13 -4.04 4.94
CA ARG A 87 14.14 -3.86 6.42
C ARG A 87 13.36 -2.61 6.91
N GLY A 88 12.35 -2.17 6.17
CA GLY A 88 11.44 -1.09 6.56
C GLY A 88 11.30 0.00 5.50
N ILE A 89 10.06 0.33 5.16
CA ILE A 89 9.65 1.52 4.40
C ILE A 89 8.60 2.30 5.18
N LYS A 90 8.46 3.60 4.90
CA LYS A 90 7.41 4.42 5.54
C LYS A 90 6.04 3.83 5.22
N PHE A 91 5.23 3.67 6.25
CA PHE A 91 3.92 3.08 6.15
C PHE A 91 2.86 4.04 6.69
N ILE A 92 1.74 4.16 5.97
CA ILE A 92 0.56 4.93 6.40
C ILE A 92 -0.65 4.01 6.30
N ASN A 93 -1.39 3.87 7.40
CA ASN A 93 -2.65 3.13 7.41
C ASN A 93 -3.84 4.09 7.43
N ILE A 94 -4.74 3.92 6.46
CA ILE A 94 -6.01 4.64 6.37
C ILE A 94 -7.12 3.59 6.48
N PRO A 95 -7.64 3.35 7.70
CA PRO A 95 -8.68 2.35 7.92
C PRO A 95 -10.00 2.72 7.23
#